data_AF-A0A0F8ZLZ1-F1
#
_entry.id   AF-A0A0F8ZLZ1-F1
#
_cell.length_a   1.000
_cell.length_b   1.000
_cell.length_c   1.000
_cell.angle_alpha   90.00
_cell.angle_beta   90.00
_cell.angle_gamma   90.00
#
_symmetry.space_group_name_H-M   'P 1'
#
loop_
_entity.id
_entity.type
_entity.pdbx_description
1 polymer ?
#
loop_
_entity_poly.entity_id
_entity_poly.type
_entity_poly.pdbx_seq_one_letter_code
_entity_poly.pdbx_strand_id
1 'polypeptide(L)'
;GRVLTDNDGLATVVLDDIENLPSGPDGIRYFAEYEGNDDIWPAEYEVYIMDVNLDMKLELVDDVKSVTLRAWSIIDGEEVPVADEDIYVYVDRMFMDLPIGEDFLDENGEFTMEMPDDIPGDPEGNIEIIARFNEHYLFGTVENRQVMQWGVPTQYDTVAAQRTLWTQIAPVWMIVTLTILLTGVWSHYIYVVISLFRVKRLAKKEKMNNLV
;
A
#
# COMPACT_ATOMS: atom_id res chain seq x y z
N GLY A 1 16.57 -20.21 22.81
CA GLY A 1 18.01 -20.07 22.50
C GLY A 1 18.56 -18.81 23.14
N ARG A 2 19.84 -18.47 22.94
CA ARG A 2 20.40 -17.16 23.31
C ARG A 2 20.86 -16.45 22.04
N VAL A 3 20.54 -15.17 21.91
CA VAL A 3 20.89 -14.32 20.77
C VAL A 3 21.52 -13.04 21.29
N LEU A 4 22.52 -12.53 20.57
CA LEU A 4 23.16 -11.26 20.89
C LEU A 4 22.45 -10.15 20.10
N THR A 5 22.22 -9.01 20.75
CA THR A 5 21.72 -7.80 20.09
C THR A 5 22.80 -7.22 19.17
N ASP A 6 22.38 -6.59 18.09
CA ASP A 6 23.25 -5.79 17.23
C ASP A 6 23.53 -4.39 17.81
N ASN A 7 24.20 -3.54 17.03
CA ASN A 7 24.55 -2.17 17.44
C ASN A 7 23.33 -1.25 17.58
N ASP A 8 22.20 -1.61 16.97
CA ASP A 8 20.93 -0.87 17.06
C ASP A 8 20.05 -1.40 18.19
N GLY A 9 20.52 -2.43 18.91
CA GLY A 9 19.80 -3.06 20.03
C GLY A 9 18.79 -4.13 19.61
N LEU A 10 18.83 -4.58 18.35
CA LEU A 10 17.90 -5.58 17.82
C LEU A 10 18.49 -6.98 17.93
N ALA A 11 17.68 -7.95 18.34
CA ALA A 11 18.03 -9.36 18.33
C ALA A 11 17.01 -10.13 17.50
N THR A 12 17.48 -10.93 16.54
CA THR A 12 16.63 -11.72 15.64
C THR A 12 16.92 -13.20 15.81
N VAL A 13 15.89 -13.98 16.09
CA VAL A 13 15.96 -15.45 16.11
C VAL A 13 15.13 -15.97 14.94
N VAL A 14 15.78 -16.70 14.04
CA VAL A 14 15.10 -17.41 12.95
C VAL A 14 14.73 -18.80 13.44
N LEU A 15 13.49 -19.21 13.24
CA LEU A 15 12.99 -20.53 13.57
C LEU A 15 13.03 -21.40 12.31
N ASP A 16 13.77 -22.50 12.34
CA ASP A 16 14.07 -23.31 11.15
C ASP A 16 12.94 -24.28 10.76
N ASP A 17 11.91 -24.48 11.60
CA ASP A 17 10.84 -25.47 11.41
C ASP A 17 9.46 -24.89 11.78
N ILE A 18 8.98 -23.95 10.94
CA ILE A 18 7.65 -23.34 11.08
C ILE A 18 6.55 -24.26 10.51
N GLU A 19 6.91 -25.21 9.65
CA GLU A 19 5.94 -26.12 9.00
C GLU A 19 5.47 -27.25 9.92
N ASN A 20 6.25 -27.64 10.95
CA ASN A 20 5.88 -28.69 11.92
C ASN A 20 5.74 -28.16 13.35
N LEU A 21 5.09 -26.99 13.47
CA LEU A 21 4.76 -26.42 14.77
C LEU A 21 3.76 -27.34 15.51
N PRO A 22 4.02 -27.72 16.78
CA PRO A 22 3.10 -28.58 17.52
C PRO A 22 1.74 -27.90 17.69
N SER A 23 0.72 -28.49 17.07
CA SER A 23 -0.69 -28.10 17.16
C SER A 23 -1.33 -28.67 18.42
N GLY A 24 -1.05 -28.04 19.55
CA GLY A 24 -1.72 -28.32 20.82
C GLY A 24 -2.85 -27.31 21.12
N PRO A 25 -3.74 -27.61 22.08
CA PRO A 25 -4.86 -26.73 22.47
C PRO A 25 -4.41 -25.34 22.98
N ASP A 26 -3.17 -25.23 23.46
CA ASP A 26 -2.60 -23.99 24.01
C ASP A 26 -1.76 -23.20 22.99
N GLY A 27 -1.67 -23.68 21.74
CA GLY A 27 -0.80 -23.10 20.71
C GLY A 27 0.69 -23.19 21.07
N ILE A 28 1.46 -22.27 20.46
CA ILE A 28 2.87 -22.09 20.78
C ILE A 28 3.08 -20.78 21.49
N ARG A 29 3.75 -20.86 22.64
CA ARG A 29 4.20 -19.70 23.39
C ARG A 29 5.66 -19.42 23.07
N TYR A 30 5.92 -18.24 22.53
CA TYR A 30 7.27 -17.68 22.44
C TYR A 30 7.50 -16.74 23.61
N PHE A 31 8.61 -16.94 24.32
CA PHE A 31 9.01 -16.11 25.45
C PHE A 31 10.40 -15.57 25.21
N ALA A 32 10.55 -14.26 25.39
CA ALA A 32 11.81 -13.55 25.31
C ALA A 32 12.06 -12.83 26.63
N GLU A 33 13.27 -12.98 27.17
CA GLU A 33 13.69 -12.37 28.42
C GLU A 33 15.06 -11.71 28.24
N TYR A 34 15.17 -10.51 28.78
CA TYR A 34 16.40 -9.76 28.94
C TYR A 34 16.64 -9.54 30.43
N GLU A 35 17.73 -10.08 30.96
CA GLU A 35 18.07 -10.03 32.39
C GLU A 35 18.47 -8.62 32.90
N GLY A 36 18.61 -7.64 32.00
CA GLY A 36 19.08 -6.31 32.34
C GLY A 36 20.61 -6.18 32.42
N ASN A 37 21.08 -4.95 32.55
CA ASN A 37 22.45 -4.62 32.91
C ASN A 37 22.47 -3.36 33.82
N ASP A 38 23.64 -2.80 34.11
CA ASP A 38 23.78 -1.64 35.00
C ASP A 38 23.02 -0.39 34.51
N ASP A 39 22.77 -0.29 33.19
CA ASP A 39 22.17 0.88 32.55
C ASP A 39 20.71 0.65 32.09
N ILE A 40 20.31 -0.62 31.86
CA ILE A 40 19.03 -1.00 31.26
C ILE A 40 18.34 -2.03 32.15
N TRP A 41 17.08 -1.77 32.49
CA TRP A 41 16.28 -2.68 33.29
C TRP A 41 15.97 -3.99 32.58
N PRO A 42 15.76 -5.08 33.34
CA PRO A 42 15.26 -6.32 32.77
C PRO A 42 13.89 -6.11 32.12
N ALA A 43 13.62 -6.91 31.09
CA ALA A 43 12.36 -6.92 30.38
C ALA A 43 12.01 -8.35 29.94
N GLU A 44 10.73 -8.68 29.98
CA GLU A 44 10.19 -9.94 29.51
C GLU A 44 9.01 -9.70 28.59
N TYR A 45 8.83 -10.57 27.60
CA TYR A 45 7.70 -10.51 26.68
C TYR A 45 7.31 -11.92 26.24
N GLU A 46 6.01 -12.18 26.18
CA GLU A 46 5.46 -13.43 25.66
C GLU A 46 4.47 -13.17 24.53
N VAL A 47 4.49 -14.06 23.54
CA VAL A 47 3.56 -14.08 22.41
C VAL A 47 2.99 -15.48 22.30
N TYR A 48 1.68 -15.58 22.12
CA TYR A 48 0.96 -16.82 21.87
C TYR A 48 0.54 -16.82 20.41
N ILE A 49 0.84 -17.92 19.71
CA ILE A 49 0.47 -18.11 18.32
C ILE A 49 -0.25 -19.44 18.19
N MET A 50 -1.47 -19.38 17.66
CA MET A 50 -2.27 -20.53 17.26
C MET A 50 -2.44 -20.53 15.75
N ASP A 51 -2.40 -21.72 15.17
CA ASP A 51 -2.66 -21.90 13.74
C ASP A 51 -4.17 -21.92 13.48
N VAL A 52 -4.59 -21.28 12.40
CA VAL A 52 -5.99 -21.26 11.95
C VAL A 52 -6.02 -21.36 10.43
N ASN A 53 -6.88 -22.27 9.96
CA ASN A 53 -7.19 -22.40 8.55
C ASN A 53 -8.37 -21.50 8.23
N LEU A 54 -8.22 -20.66 7.21
CA LEU A 54 -9.28 -19.81 6.70
C LEU A 54 -9.57 -20.17 5.24
N ASP A 55 -10.75 -20.74 4.99
CA ASP A 55 -11.26 -21.00 3.66
C ASP A 55 -12.28 -19.94 3.25
N MET A 56 -12.29 -19.63 1.95
CA MET A 56 -13.24 -18.70 1.34
C MET A 56 -13.86 -19.35 0.11
N LYS A 57 -15.18 -19.32 0.02
CA LYS A 57 -15.95 -19.79 -1.12
C LYS A 57 -16.75 -18.64 -1.70
N LEU A 58 -16.61 -18.46 -3.01
CA LEU A 58 -17.25 -17.40 -3.77
C LEU A 58 -18.21 -18.04 -4.77
N GLU A 59 -19.51 -17.91 -4.53
CA GLU A 59 -20.54 -18.56 -5.35
C GLU A 59 -21.78 -17.70 -5.57
N LEU A 60 -22.62 -18.10 -6.52
CA LEU A 60 -23.90 -17.47 -6.80
C LEU A 60 -25.01 -18.32 -6.18
N VAL A 61 -25.59 -17.85 -5.07
CA VAL A 61 -26.72 -18.50 -4.40
C VAL A 61 -27.99 -17.75 -4.75
N ASP A 62 -28.92 -18.39 -5.46
CA ASP A 62 -30.18 -17.77 -5.89
C ASP A 62 -30.03 -16.43 -6.65
N ASP A 63 -29.04 -16.36 -7.54
CA ASP A 63 -28.66 -15.16 -8.34
C ASP A 63 -28.01 -14.03 -7.52
N VAL A 64 -27.70 -14.27 -6.24
CA VAL A 64 -26.99 -13.35 -5.36
C VAL A 64 -25.53 -13.77 -5.26
N LYS A 65 -24.61 -12.83 -5.40
CA LYS A 65 -23.17 -13.08 -5.18
C LYS A 65 -22.93 -13.26 -3.68
N SER A 66 -22.54 -14.45 -3.27
CA SER A 66 -22.36 -14.81 -1.87
C SER A 66 -20.90 -15.15 -1.58
N VAL A 67 -20.40 -14.58 -0.49
CA VAL A 67 -19.09 -14.87 0.08
C VAL A 67 -19.31 -15.70 1.34
N THR A 68 -18.85 -16.95 1.35
CA THR A 68 -18.91 -17.83 2.51
C THR A 68 -17.50 -18.10 3.01
N LEU A 69 -17.24 -17.80 4.27
CA LEU A 69 -16.00 -18.04 4.96
C LEU A 69 -16.17 -19.20 5.93
N ARG A 70 -15.12 -20.00 6.10
CA ARG A 70 -15.05 -21.03 7.13
C ARG A 70 -13.67 -20.97 7.78
N ALA A 71 -13.62 -20.84 9.10
CA ALA A 71 -12.39 -20.87 9.87
C ALA A 71 -12.38 -22.03 10.87
N TRP A 72 -11.26 -22.76 10.92
CA TRP A 72 -11.08 -23.87 11.85
C TRP A 72 -9.60 -24.04 12.23
N SER A 73 -9.37 -24.54 13.44
CA SER A 73 -8.06 -24.95 13.91
C SER A 73 -8.00 -26.47 14.03
N ILE A 74 -6.79 -27.04 13.92
CA ILE A 74 -6.57 -28.47 14.16
C ILE A 74 -5.97 -28.59 15.56
N ILE A 75 -6.72 -29.18 16.48
CA ILE A 75 -6.28 -29.40 17.87
C ILE A 75 -6.26 -30.90 18.11
N ASP A 76 -5.09 -31.45 18.45
CA ASP A 76 -4.90 -32.88 18.69
C ASP A 76 -5.37 -33.80 17.53
N GLY A 77 -5.36 -33.26 16.30
CA GLY A 77 -5.79 -33.96 15.09
C GLY A 77 -7.30 -33.91 14.79
N GLU A 78 -8.08 -33.18 15.59
CA GLU A 78 -9.50 -32.92 15.34
C GLU A 78 -9.71 -31.48 14.84
N GLU A 79 -10.66 -31.30 13.90
CA GLU A 79 -11.08 -29.98 13.43
C GLU A 79 -11.98 -29.33 14.48
N VAL A 80 -11.55 -28.19 15.02
CA VAL A 80 -12.32 -27.37 15.94
C VAL A 80 -12.69 -26.07 15.24
N PRO A 81 -13.98 -25.73 15.11
CA PRO A 81 -14.40 -24.48 14.49
C PRO A 81 -13.98 -23.27 15.33
N VAL A 82 -13.61 -22.19 14.66
CA VAL A 82 -13.30 -20.90 15.32
C VAL A 82 -14.57 -20.06 15.36
N ALA A 83 -15.27 -20.07 16.48
CA ALA A 83 -16.55 -19.38 16.68
C ALA A 83 -16.38 -18.08 17.47
N ASP A 84 -17.31 -17.15 17.33
CA ASP A 84 -17.39 -15.87 18.06
C ASP A 84 -16.17 -14.94 17.87
N GLU A 85 -15.40 -15.12 16.79
CA GLU A 85 -14.26 -14.27 16.45
C GLU A 85 -14.58 -13.32 15.28
N ASP A 86 -14.00 -12.12 15.31
CA ASP A 86 -14.18 -11.08 14.30
C ASP A 86 -13.49 -11.45 12.98
N ILE A 87 -14.23 -11.44 11.87
CA ILE A 87 -13.69 -11.63 10.52
C ILE A 87 -14.06 -10.50 9.58
N TYR A 88 -13.15 -10.18 8.66
CA TYR A 88 -13.29 -9.06 7.74
C TYR A 88 -13.19 -9.52 6.29
N VAL A 89 -14.03 -8.95 5.45
CA VAL A 89 -14.02 -9.13 3.99
C VAL A 89 -13.70 -7.80 3.32
N TYR A 90 -12.71 -7.84 2.43
CA TYR A 90 -12.24 -6.71 1.66
C TYR A 90 -12.25 -6.97 0.17
N VAL A 91 -12.17 -5.88 -0.59
CA VAL A 91 -11.77 -5.90 -2.01
C VAL A 91 -10.45 -5.15 -2.16
N ASP A 92 -9.48 -5.78 -2.82
CA ASP A 92 -8.18 -5.16 -3.10
C ASP A 92 -8.36 -3.88 -3.94
N ARG A 93 -7.68 -2.81 -3.54
CA ARG A 93 -7.62 -1.55 -4.29
C ARG A 93 -6.21 -1.01 -4.27
N MET A 94 -5.92 -0.14 -5.24
CA MET A 94 -4.59 0.44 -5.47
C MET A 94 -3.89 1.05 -4.24
N PHE A 95 -4.62 1.60 -3.28
CA PHE A 95 -4.02 2.28 -2.10
C PHE A 95 -4.33 1.61 -0.77
N MET A 96 -5.49 0.96 -0.65
CA MET A 96 -5.96 0.34 0.59
C MET A 96 -7.11 -0.59 0.28
N ASP A 97 -7.11 -1.75 0.92
CA ASP A 97 -8.20 -2.72 0.89
C ASP A 97 -9.53 -2.04 1.28
N LEU A 98 -10.53 -2.13 0.40
CA LEU A 98 -11.87 -1.57 0.65
C LEU A 98 -12.65 -2.52 1.56
N PRO A 99 -13.03 -2.13 2.80
CA PRO A 99 -13.86 -2.97 3.65
C PRO A 99 -15.24 -3.13 3.04
N ILE A 100 -15.68 -4.37 2.87
CA ILE A 100 -16.99 -4.72 2.31
C ILE A 100 -17.92 -5.26 3.38
N GLY A 101 -17.39 -6.05 4.30
CA GLY A 101 -18.15 -6.61 5.41
C GLY A 101 -17.26 -6.95 6.60
N GLU A 102 -17.88 -6.91 7.77
CA GLU A 102 -17.33 -7.34 9.04
C GLU A 102 -18.45 -8.00 9.84
N ASP A 103 -18.18 -9.14 10.45
CA ASP A 103 -19.09 -9.80 11.39
C ASP A 103 -18.34 -10.86 12.20
N PHE A 104 -19.04 -11.47 13.15
CA PHE A 104 -18.55 -12.60 13.93
C PHE A 104 -18.82 -13.93 13.21
N LEU A 105 -17.90 -14.88 13.38
CA LEU A 105 -18.12 -16.26 12.98
C LEU A 105 -19.17 -16.94 13.86
N ASP A 106 -20.02 -17.77 13.25
CA ASP A 106 -21.04 -18.53 13.97
C ASP A 106 -20.46 -19.71 14.77
N GLU A 107 -21.33 -20.48 15.45
CA GLU A 107 -20.94 -21.66 16.24
C GLU A 107 -20.18 -22.73 15.43
N ASN A 108 -20.31 -22.74 14.09
CA ASN A 108 -19.63 -23.65 13.18
C ASN A 108 -18.34 -23.04 12.59
N GLY A 109 -17.98 -21.82 12.99
CA GLY A 109 -16.86 -21.08 12.45
C GLY A 109 -17.12 -20.58 11.03
N GLU A 110 -18.38 -20.34 10.67
CA GLU A 110 -18.80 -19.90 9.36
C GLU A 110 -19.35 -18.47 9.39
N PHE A 111 -19.13 -17.74 8.30
CA PHE A 111 -19.73 -16.44 8.04
C PHE A 111 -20.14 -16.37 6.58
N THR A 112 -21.34 -15.86 6.32
CA THR A 112 -21.81 -15.66 4.95
C THR A 112 -22.36 -14.26 4.78
N MET A 113 -21.94 -13.60 3.70
CA MET A 113 -22.45 -12.30 3.32
C MET A 113 -22.75 -12.20 1.83
N GLU A 114 -23.63 -11.26 1.50
CA GLU A 114 -23.89 -10.84 0.14
C GLU A 114 -22.86 -9.79 -0.32
N MET A 115 -22.31 -10.00 -1.50
CA MET A 115 -21.37 -9.08 -2.12
C MET A 115 -22.13 -7.95 -2.83
N PRO A 116 -21.78 -6.67 -2.60
CA PRO A 116 -22.35 -5.56 -3.35
C PRO A 116 -22.06 -5.65 -4.85
N ASP A 117 -23.05 -5.29 -5.66
CA ASP A 117 -22.98 -5.38 -7.13
C ASP A 117 -22.33 -4.18 -7.82
N ASP A 118 -22.13 -3.07 -7.10
CA ASP A 118 -21.66 -1.80 -7.65
C ASP A 118 -20.14 -1.60 -7.51
N ILE A 119 -19.41 -2.67 -7.22
CA ILE A 119 -17.97 -2.63 -7.01
C ILE A 119 -17.27 -2.50 -8.37
N PRO A 120 -16.53 -1.41 -8.65
CA PRO A 120 -15.78 -1.28 -9.90
C PRO A 120 -14.68 -2.35 -9.95
N GLY A 121 -14.58 -3.08 -11.04
CA GLY A 121 -13.50 -4.03 -11.32
C GLY A 121 -12.50 -3.48 -12.32
N ASP A 122 -11.59 -4.33 -12.78
CA ASP A 122 -10.71 -4.04 -13.91
C ASP A 122 -11.49 -3.93 -15.25
N PRO A 123 -10.83 -3.75 -16.41
CA PRO A 123 -11.52 -3.68 -17.70
C PRO A 123 -12.30 -4.94 -18.09
N GLU A 124 -11.98 -6.08 -17.49
CA GLU A 124 -12.68 -7.36 -17.67
C GLU A 124 -13.73 -7.60 -16.58
N GLY A 125 -13.80 -6.76 -15.54
CA GLY A 125 -14.68 -6.89 -14.39
C GLY A 125 -14.12 -7.79 -13.28
N ASN A 126 -12.82 -8.10 -13.29
CA ASN A 126 -12.18 -8.86 -12.21
C ASN A 126 -12.01 -7.98 -10.97
N ILE A 127 -12.28 -8.58 -9.80
CA ILE A 127 -11.99 -8.04 -8.47
C ILE A 127 -11.29 -9.11 -7.65
N GLU A 128 -10.31 -8.71 -6.84
CA GLU A 128 -9.70 -9.58 -5.83
C GLU A 128 -10.44 -9.36 -4.50
N ILE A 129 -11.00 -10.44 -3.96
CA ILE A 129 -11.68 -10.47 -2.67
C ILE A 129 -10.71 -11.06 -1.65
N ILE A 130 -10.64 -10.43 -0.48
CA ILE A 130 -9.72 -10.80 0.59
C ILE A 130 -10.55 -11.05 1.85
N ALA A 131 -10.47 -12.26 2.40
CA ALA A 131 -10.96 -12.56 3.74
C ALA A 131 -9.77 -12.51 4.71
N ARG A 132 -9.89 -11.80 5.84
CA ARG A 132 -8.76 -11.60 6.75
C ARG A 132 -9.19 -11.51 8.22
N PHE A 133 -8.41 -12.14 9.10
CA PHE A 133 -8.34 -11.80 10.52
C PHE A 133 -7.32 -10.66 10.70
N ASN A 134 -7.72 -9.55 11.31
CA ASN A 134 -6.83 -8.40 11.51
C ASN A 134 -6.10 -8.48 12.84
N GLU A 135 -4.78 -8.72 12.81
CA GLU A 135 -3.91 -8.70 14.00
C GLU A 135 -4.54 -9.40 15.22
N HIS A 136 -5.13 -10.57 14.99
CA HIS A 136 -5.85 -11.29 16.03
C HIS A 136 -4.92 -11.68 17.18
N TYR A 137 -5.41 -11.59 18.42
CA TYR A 137 -4.57 -11.81 19.60
C TYR A 137 -4.02 -13.24 19.73
N LEU A 138 -4.65 -14.22 19.07
CA LEU A 138 -4.20 -15.62 19.04
C LEU A 138 -3.63 -16.05 17.68
N PHE A 139 -4.19 -15.53 16.59
CA PHE A 139 -3.90 -16.03 15.23
C PHE A 139 -3.00 -15.06 14.44
N GLY A 140 -2.83 -13.83 14.93
CA GLY A 140 -2.21 -12.76 14.17
C GLY A 140 -3.03 -12.40 12.93
N THR A 141 -2.35 -12.10 11.83
CA THR A 141 -2.99 -11.78 10.56
C THR A 141 -2.99 -13.00 9.65
N VAL A 142 -4.17 -13.55 9.39
CA VAL A 142 -4.38 -14.66 8.45
C VAL A 142 -5.31 -14.17 7.34
N GLU A 143 -4.90 -14.37 6.09
CA GLU A 143 -5.67 -13.93 4.93
C GLU A 143 -5.82 -15.01 3.85
N ASN A 144 -6.95 -14.97 3.16
CA ASN A 144 -7.23 -15.77 1.96
C ASN A 144 -7.69 -14.82 0.85
N ARG A 145 -7.09 -14.95 -0.35
CA ARG A 145 -7.34 -14.07 -1.50
C ARG A 145 -7.83 -14.88 -2.69
N GLN A 146 -8.89 -14.42 -3.34
CA GLN A 146 -9.40 -15.01 -4.57
C GLN A 146 -9.88 -13.96 -5.56
N VAL A 147 -9.62 -14.19 -6.84
CA VAL A 147 -10.01 -13.28 -7.93
C VAL A 147 -11.28 -13.81 -8.59
N MET A 148 -12.30 -12.95 -8.70
CA MET A 148 -13.57 -13.28 -9.35
C MET A 148 -14.05 -12.15 -10.29
N GLN A 149 -14.73 -12.53 -11.36
CA GLN A 149 -15.30 -11.60 -12.34
C GLN A 149 -16.67 -11.07 -11.89
N TRP A 150 -16.71 -10.43 -10.73
CA TRP A 150 -17.93 -9.89 -10.11
C TRP A 150 -18.03 -8.37 -10.14
N GLY A 151 -16.96 -7.69 -10.54
CA GLY A 151 -16.91 -6.24 -10.60
C GLY A 151 -17.57 -5.66 -11.85
N VAL A 152 -17.99 -4.41 -11.75
CA VAL A 152 -18.44 -3.61 -12.89
C VAL A 152 -17.22 -3.28 -13.76
N PRO A 153 -17.16 -3.70 -15.04
CA PRO A 153 -16.01 -3.43 -15.89
C PRO A 153 -15.74 -1.92 -15.99
N THR A 154 -14.55 -1.50 -15.59
CA THR A 154 -14.16 -0.09 -15.71
C THR A 154 -13.26 0.11 -16.91
N GLN A 155 -13.68 0.99 -17.81
CA GLN A 155 -12.78 1.48 -18.84
C GLN A 155 -11.93 2.57 -18.21
N TYR A 156 -10.62 2.33 -18.12
CA TYR A 156 -9.67 3.43 -18.00
C TYR A 156 -9.71 4.19 -19.31
N ASP A 157 -10.58 5.18 -19.42
CA ASP A 157 -10.37 6.25 -20.39
C ASP A 157 -8.97 6.78 -20.08
N THR A 158 -8.00 6.45 -20.91
CA THR A 158 -6.69 7.08 -20.87
C THR A 158 -6.98 8.55 -21.14
N VAL A 159 -7.12 9.34 -20.07
CA VAL A 159 -7.58 10.72 -20.15
C VAL A 159 -6.68 11.39 -21.17
N ALA A 160 -7.25 11.71 -22.34
CA ALA A 160 -6.49 12.21 -23.48
C ALA A 160 -5.57 13.31 -22.96
N ALA A 161 -4.26 13.18 -23.18
CA ALA A 161 -3.22 13.85 -22.41
C ALA A 161 -3.60 15.29 -22.06
N GLN A 162 -4.11 15.48 -20.84
CA GLN A 162 -4.63 16.77 -20.39
C GLN A 162 -3.46 17.63 -19.95
N ARG A 163 -3.51 18.93 -20.28
CA ARG A 163 -2.44 19.88 -19.91
C ARG A 163 -2.70 20.41 -18.51
N THR A 164 -2.52 19.57 -17.49
CA THR A 164 -2.70 19.89 -16.07
C THR A 164 -1.39 19.76 -15.29
N LEU A 165 -1.35 20.32 -14.07
CA LEU A 165 -0.11 20.45 -13.28
C LEU A 165 0.53 19.11 -12.86
N TRP A 166 -0.26 18.04 -12.79
CA TRP A 166 0.14 16.70 -12.35
C TRP A 166 0.33 15.73 -13.53
N THR A 167 0.52 16.25 -14.74
CA THR A 167 0.74 15.43 -15.94
C THR A 167 2.12 15.73 -16.55
N GLN A 168 2.54 14.86 -17.48
CA GLN A 168 3.78 15.04 -18.23
C GLN A 168 3.76 16.27 -19.17
N ILE A 169 2.58 16.81 -19.50
CA ILE A 169 2.44 17.93 -20.44
C ILE A 169 2.11 19.22 -19.69
N ALA A 170 3.03 20.18 -19.74
CA ALA A 170 2.87 21.46 -19.06
C ALA A 170 1.60 22.24 -19.50
N PRO A 171 0.86 22.85 -18.55
CA PRO A 171 -0.27 23.73 -18.83
C PRO A 171 0.10 24.92 -19.73
N VAL A 172 -0.82 25.32 -20.60
CA VAL A 172 -0.58 26.39 -21.59
C VAL A 172 -0.23 27.71 -20.90
N TRP A 173 -0.92 28.08 -19.81
CA TRP A 173 -0.61 29.34 -19.12
C TRP A 173 0.85 29.36 -18.65
N MET A 174 1.38 28.23 -18.19
CA MET A 174 2.72 28.14 -17.59
C MET A 174 3.77 28.30 -18.68
N ILE A 175 3.56 27.65 -19.82
CA ILE A 175 4.43 27.82 -21.00
C ILE A 175 4.44 29.29 -21.42
N VAL A 176 3.29 29.95 -21.48
CA VAL A 176 3.18 31.36 -21.86
C VAL A 176 3.90 32.26 -20.86
N THR A 177 3.67 32.11 -19.56
CA THR A 177 4.30 32.95 -18.54
C THR A 177 5.82 32.76 -18.51
N LEU A 178 6.30 31.51 -18.57
CA LEU A 178 7.72 31.20 -18.57
C LEU A 178 8.40 31.72 -19.84
N THR A 179 7.72 31.64 -20.99
CA THR A 179 8.21 32.20 -22.25
C THR A 179 8.31 33.73 -22.18
N ILE A 180 7.30 34.43 -21.63
CA ILE A 180 7.34 35.90 -21.48
C ILE A 180 8.49 36.32 -20.57
N LEU A 181 8.66 35.66 -19.43
CA LEU A 181 9.74 35.93 -18.48
C LEU A 181 11.12 35.74 -19.13
N LEU A 182 11.32 34.61 -19.83
CA LEU A 182 12.55 34.30 -20.54
C LEU A 182 12.84 35.32 -21.65
N THR A 183 11.82 35.70 -22.42
CA THR A 183 11.95 36.68 -23.51
C THR A 183 12.27 38.08 -22.97
N GLY A 184 11.75 38.45 -21.79
CA GLY A 184 12.07 39.70 -21.12
C GLY A 184 13.56 39.81 -20.76
N VAL A 185 14.14 38.73 -20.22
CA VAL A 185 15.58 38.67 -19.90
C VAL A 185 16.43 38.78 -21.16
N TRP A 186 16.11 38.01 -22.21
CA TRP A 186 16.82 38.07 -23.49
C TRP A 186 16.75 39.45 -24.14
N SER A 187 15.59 40.10 -24.09
CA SER A 187 15.42 41.47 -24.60
C SER A 187 16.35 42.45 -23.90
N HIS A 188 16.54 42.30 -22.59
CA HIS A 188 17.47 43.14 -21.83
C HIS A 188 18.94 42.91 -22.26
N TYR A 189 19.36 41.66 -22.45
CA TYR A 189 20.71 41.35 -22.95
C TYR A 189 20.95 41.94 -24.34
N ILE A 190 19.99 41.79 -25.26
CA ILE A 190 20.07 42.35 -26.61
C ILE A 190 20.22 43.87 -26.55
N TYR A 191 19.45 44.55 -25.69
CA TYR A 191 19.52 45.99 -25.52
C TYR A 191 20.92 46.45 -25.06
N VAL A 192 21.52 45.78 -24.06
CA VAL A 192 22.86 46.10 -23.56
C VAL A 192 23.91 45.93 -24.67
N VAL A 193 23.83 44.84 -25.43
CA VAL A 193 24.76 44.57 -26.55
C VAL A 193 24.66 45.66 -27.62
N ILE A 194 23.45 46.04 -28.04
CA ILE A 194 23.23 47.12 -29.02
C ILE A 194 23.78 48.45 -28.49
N SER A 195 23.57 48.75 -27.21
CA SER A 195 24.09 49.96 -26.56
C SER A 195 25.61 50.02 -26.61
N LEU A 196 26.31 48.92 -26.28
CA LEU A 196 27.77 48.84 -26.37
C LEU A 196 28.28 49.04 -27.79
N PHE A 197 27.64 48.43 -28.80
CA PHE A 197 27.99 48.64 -30.20
C PHE A 197 27.78 50.08 -30.65
N ARG A 198 26.69 50.73 -30.21
CA ARG A 198 26.40 52.14 -30.50
C ARG A 198 27.47 53.06 -29.92
N VAL A 199 27.84 52.86 -28.65
CA VAL A 199 28.93 53.61 -28.00
C VAL A 199 30.25 53.42 -28.74
N LYS A 200 30.61 52.18 -29.11
CA LYS A 200 31.83 51.90 -29.87
C LYS A 200 31.85 52.60 -31.23
N ARG A 201 30.72 52.64 -31.95
CA ARG A 201 30.61 53.35 -33.24
C ARG A 201 30.74 54.87 -33.07
N LEU A 202 30.12 55.44 -32.04
CA LEU A 202 30.21 56.87 -31.74
C LEU A 202 31.65 57.27 -31.36
N ALA A 203 32.30 56.52 -30.48
CA ALA A 203 33.69 56.76 -30.08
C ALA A 203 34.67 56.65 -31.27
N LYS A 204 34.43 55.73 -32.22
CA LYS A 204 35.24 55.63 -33.45
C LYS A 204 35.06 56.86 -34.35
N LYS A 205 33.83 57.37 -34.48
CA LYS A 205 33.52 58.54 -35.32
C LYS A 205 34.13 59.82 -34.75
N GLU A 206 34.10 59.98 -33.43
CA GLU A 206 34.72 61.10 -32.73
C GLU A 206 36.24 61.12 -32.87
N LYS A 207 36.92 59.96 -32.69
CA LYS A 207 38.36 59.84 -32.96
C LYS A 207 38.73 60.21 -34.41
N MET A 208 37.90 59.84 -35.39
CA MET A 208 38.13 60.21 -36.79
C MET A 208 37.97 61.72 -37.04
N ASN A 209 36.99 62.37 -36.42
CA ASN A 209 36.77 63.81 -36.58
C ASN A 209 37.87 64.66 -35.94
N ASN A 210 38.53 64.19 -34.88
CA ASN A 210 39.63 64.90 -34.22
C ASN A 210 41.00 64.72 -34.91
N LEU A 211 41.07 63.93 -35.99
CA LEU A 211 42.28 63.66 -36.78
C LEU A 211 42.27 64.36 -38.16
N VAL A 212 41.23 65.14 -38.47
CA VAL A 212 41.06 65.98 -39.66
C VAL A 212 41.15 67.44 -39.24
#